data_AF-A0A9E1M0C3-F1
#
_entry.id   AF-A0A9E1M0C3-F1
#
_cell.length_a   1.000
_cell.length_b   1.000
_cell.length_c   1.000
_cell.angle_alpha   90.00
_cell.angle_beta   90.00
_cell.angle_gamma   90.00
#
_symmetry.space_group_name_H-M   'P 1'
#
loop_
_entity.id
_entity.type
_entity.pdbx_description
1 polymer ?
#
loop_
_entity_poly.entity_id
_entity_poly.type
_entity_poly.pdbx_seq_one_letter_code
_entity_poly.pdbx_strand_id
1 'polypeptide(L)'
;MKCLFVTLMWNARAEMPVPGDIFAVCCQSYSPNGMTRYGRYTHLDDMSALTQWTKDAVYHNITVLETAKPRKEILNTVAETFPAYDVLVLWSRKEYELFRQAMYDCGHRLCTAKVVLLEELLGAVVRPRKRGRVPFQQVLRAFHVQTTWETFYQPKYRAGFLLELWDRVSQLAAQSEEWTQTELCLNPRTNTVHLPGCSHLGLTGGQPCTPQVLLEGAALCRDCQKKKALYLWEMERLHAVKFQPHAGALGTPQDYPPAPKLFYREGDPQKLYHDRACPCCKPFREGPDYLQWKPLFGRADAAALGLTACDRCSPLGIRYGQARTQIESFCSQRGMQCVLRDGEIDVTTSIGGWRLVWKGKDKIWLYHKNTHRSHLTESEDIPGYHSQAIHKKTIMEYLEYIVQHDLYRKNSPLPETGSVPAAKPPKPTHRGHGHHRDAKGAKHFQKHKTNKVKVSSLEELQARARQKMTGEEE
;
A
#
# COMPACT_ATOMS: atom_id res chain seq x y z
N MET A 1 21.24 -4.57 -25.99
CA MET A 1 21.69 -3.76 -24.84
C MET A 1 21.08 -4.32 -23.56
N LYS A 2 21.91 -4.58 -22.55
CA LYS A 2 21.51 -5.00 -21.20
C LYS A 2 21.59 -3.80 -20.27
N CYS A 3 20.48 -3.44 -19.65
CA CYS A 3 20.44 -2.32 -18.70
C CYS A 3 20.27 -2.84 -17.28
N LEU A 4 20.94 -2.21 -16.32
CA LEU A 4 20.72 -2.40 -14.90
C LEU A 4 20.16 -1.10 -14.31
N PHE A 5 18.91 -1.14 -13.87
CA PHE A 5 18.26 -0.05 -13.16
C PHE A 5 18.56 -0.20 -11.67
N VAL A 6 19.14 0.83 -11.05
CA VAL A 6 19.45 0.83 -9.62
C VAL A 6 18.83 2.03 -8.96
N THR A 7 18.20 1.81 -7.82
CA THR A 7 17.79 2.87 -6.91
C THR A 7 18.02 2.46 -5.47
N LEU A 8 18.40 3.44 -4.66
CA LEU A 8 18.66 3.30 -3.25
C LEU A 8 17.54 3.96 -2.45
N MET A 9 17.40 3.48 -1.22
CA MET A 9 16.63 4.16 -0.20
C MET A 9 17.53 4.40 0.99
N TRP A 10 17.51 5.62 1.52
CA TRP A 10 18.39 6.03 2.61
C TRP A 10 17.65 6.89 3.62
N ASN A 11 18.17 6.91 4.85
CA ASN A 11 17.63 7.67 5.96
C ASN A 11 17.60 9.17 5.63
N ALA A 12 16.46 9.82 5.79
CA ALA A 12 16.23 11.20 5.38
C ALA A 12 16.75 12.16 6.45
N ARG A 13 18.05 12.43 6.42
CA ARG A 13 18.74 13.40 7.28
C ARG A 13 18.90 14.76 6.59
N ALA A 14 19.21 15.80 7.37
CA ALA A 14 19.51 17.14 6.85
C ALA A 14 20.83 17.17 6.07
N GLU A 15 21.79 16.33 6.46
CA GLU A 15 23.09 16.20 5.83
C GLU A 15 23.05 15.34 4.56
N MET A 16 24.13 15.39 3.78
CA MET A 16 24.27 14.50 2.64
C MET A 16 24.34 13.03 3.10
N PRO A 17 23.56 12.13 2.50
CA PRO A 17 23.54 10.73 2.88
C PRO A 17 24.89 10.10 2.59
N VAL A 18 25.36 9.31 3.54
CA VAL A 18 26.56 8.48 3.42
C VAL A 18 26.16 7.02 3.19
N PRO A 19 27.08 6.13 2.76
CA PRO A 19 26.75 4.71 2.57
C PRO A 19 26.10 4.05 3.79
N GLY A 20 26.44 4.53 4.99
CA GLY A 20 25.83 4.17 6.27
C GLY A 20 24.30 4.34 6.33
N ASP A 21 23.77 5.34 5.64
CA ASP A 21 22.35 5.69 5.68
C ASP A 21 21.48 4.83 4.77
N ILE A 22 22.07 4.01 3.90
CA ILE A 22 21.34 3.15 2.97
C ILE A 22 20.63 2.06 3.76
N PHE A 23 19.30 2.07 3.69
CA PHE A 23 18.44 1.08 4.32
C PHE A 23 17.78 0.13 3.31
N ALA A 24 17.88 0.40 2.01
CA ALA A 24 17.48 -0.56 0.98
C ALA A 24 18.21 -0.35 -0.34
N VAL A 25 18.41 -1.47 -1.05
CA VAL A 25 19.00 -1.53 -2.39
C VAL A 25 18.01 -2.21 -3.32
N CYS A 26 17.72 -1.57 -4.45
CA CYS A 26 16.75 -2.03 -5.42
C CYS A 26 17.39 -2.06 -6.80
N CYS A 27 17.30 -3.21 -7.48
CA CYS A 27 17.85 -3.41 -8.80
C CYS A 27 16.81 -4.08 -9.71
N GLN A 28 16.78 -3.70 -10.98
CA GLN A 28 16.02 -4.42 -11.99
C GLN A 28 16.84 -4.50 -13.27
N SER A 29 17.01 -5.69 -13.83
CA SER A 29 17.64 -5.87 -15.13
C SER A 29 16.61 -5.82 -16.24
N TYR A 30 17.06 -5.31 -17.39
CA TYR A 30 16.36 -5.36 -18.65
C TYR A 30 17.30 -5.97 -19.69
N SER A 31 16.86 -7.06 -20.31
CA SER A 31 17.57 -7.72 -21.41
C SER A 31 16.58 -8.42 -22.34
N PRO A 32 16.95 -8.67 -23.61
CA PRO A 32 16.13 -9.47 -24.53
C PRO A 32 15.81 -10.89 -24.00
N ASN A 33 16.65 -11.43 -23.11
CA ASN A 33 16.55 -12.79 -22.59
C ASN A 33 15.72 -12.89 -21.31
N GLY A 34 15.11 -11.78 -20.87
CA GLY A 34 14.29 -11.71 -19.66
C GLY A 34 14.76 -10.66 -18.67
N MET A 35 14.02 -10.55 -17.57
CA MET A 35 14.19 -9.52 -16.55
C MET A 35 14.35 -10.17 -15.19
N THR A 36 15.31 -9.69 -14.41
CA THR A 36 15.54 -10.09 -13.01
C THR A 36 15.29 -8.88 -12.12
N ARG A 37 14.53 -9.07 -11.05
CA ARG A 37 14.23 -8.03 -10.07
C ARG A 37 14.80 -8.38 -8.72
N TYR A 38 15.42 -7.41 -8.09
CA TYR A 38 15.99 -7.50 -6.76
C TYR A 38 15.60 -6.27 -5.95
N GLY A 39 15.17 -6.46 -4.71
CA GLY A 39 14.83 -5.36 -3.81
C GLY A 39 14.89 -5.87 -2.39
N ARG A 40 15.83 -5.35 -1.60
CA ARG A 40 16.07 -5.81 -0.23
C ARG A 40 16.37 -4.64 0.68
N TYR A 41 15.85 -4.73 1.89
CA TYR A 41 16.29 -3.89 3.00
C TYR A 41 17.70 -4.29 3.41
N THR A 42 18.46 -3.32 3.89
CA THR A 42 19.79 -3.48 4.50
C THR A 42 19.72 -3.03 5.94
N HIS A 43 20.37 -3.78 6.83
CA HIS A 43 20.51 -3.38 8.23
C HIS A 43 21.18 -2.01 8.32
N LEU A 44 20.66 -1.15 9.21
CA LEU A 44 21.30 0.10 9.60
C LEU A 44 22.00 -0.08 10.92
N ASP A 45 23.24 0.39 11.01
CA ASP A 45 24.08 0.21 12.21
C ASP A 45 23.46 0.86 13.46
N ASP A 46 22.72 1.95 13.27
CA ASP A 46 21.97 2.63 14.34
C ASP A 46 20.52 2.92 13.90
N MET A 47 19.61 2.03 14.31
CA MET A 47 18.16 2.18 14.10
C MET A 47 17.55 3.35 14.90
N SER A 48 18.18 3.76 16.01
CA SER A 48 17.70 4.90 16.81
C SER A 48 17.87 6.21 16.07
N ALA A 49 18.91 6.31 15.23
CA ALA A 49 19.21 7.47 14.40
C ALA A 49 18.37 7.55 13.11
N LEU A 50 17.38 6.68 12.93
CA LEU A 50 16.36 6.84 11.88
C LEU A 50 15.51 8.08 12.16
N THR A 51 15.38 8.95 11.15
CA THR A 51 14.50 10.11 11.29
C THR A 51 13.05 9.67 11.30
N GLN A 52 12.21 10.47 11.95
CA GLN A 52 10.77 10.19 12.03
C GLN A 52 10.16 10.03 10.63
N TRP A 53 10.57 10.88 9.69
CA TRP A 53 10.14 10.79 8.30
C TRP A 53 10.47 9.42 7.67
N THR A 54 11.68 8.91 7.87
CA THR A 54 12.06 7.60 7.32
C THR A 54 11.26 6.49 7.98
N LYS A 55 11.07 6.53 9.30
CA LYS A 55 10.22 5.55 10.03
C LYS A 55 8.79 5.55 9.48
N ASP A 56 8.22 6.72 9.21
CA ASP A 56 6.85 6.82 8.66
C ASP A 56 6.77 6.36 7.20
N ALA A 57 7.80 6.64 6.39
CA ALA A 57 7.89 6.17 5.01
C ALA A 57 7.97 4.63 4.92
N VAL A 58 8.71 3.98 5.83
CA VAL A 58 8.89 2.51 5.85
C VAL A 58 8.05 1.79 6.90
N TYR A 59 7.10 2.47 7.56
CA TYR A 59 6.40 2.00 8.77
C TYR A 59 5.94 0.54 8.69
N HIS A 60 5.34 0.14 7.57
CA HIS A 60 4.84 -1.22 7.33
C HIS A 60 5.91 -2.30 7.23
N ASN A 61 7.18 -1.92 7.17
CA ASN A 61 8.33 -2.80 7.00
C ASN A 61 9.43 -2.48 8.02
N ILE A 62 9.15 -1.75 9.09
CA ILE A 62 10.17 -1.37 10.06
C ILE A 62 10.80 -2.60 10.73
N THR A 63 10.01 -3.63 11.04
CA THR A 63 10.48 -4.91 11.56
C THR A 63 11.33 -5.68 10.54
N VAL A 64 10.98 -5.60 9.25
CA VAL A 64 11.77 -6.18 8.16
C VAL A 64 13.11 -5.46 8.03
N LEU A 65 13.13 -4.15 8.23
CA LEU A 65 14.35 -3.35 8.25
C LEU A 65 15.23 -3.68 9.47
N GLU A 66 14.65 -3.83 10.66
CA GLU A 66 15.36 -4.20 11.90
C GLU A 66 16.07 -5.56 11.79
N THR A 67 15.42 -6.52 11.16
CA THR A 67 15.94 -7.88 10.95
C THR A 67 16.68 -8.06 9.62
N ALA A 68 16.90 -6.97 8.88
CA ALA A 68 17.54 -7.04 7.57
C ALA A 68 18.98 -7.53 7.67
N LYS A 69 19.48 -8.09 6.56
CA LYS A 69 20.88 -8.53 6.47
C LYS A 69 21.82 -7.34 6.40
N PRO A 70 23.09 -7.49 6.84
CA PRO A 70 24.09 -6.44 6.72
C PRO A 70 24.22 -5.91 5.29
N ARG A 71 24.41 -4.60 5.14
CA ARG A 71 24.56 -3.93 3.83
C ARG A 71 25.58 -4.64 2.92
N LYS A 72 26.72 -5.06 3.48
CA LYS A 72 27.78 -5.77 2.74
C LYS A 72 27.27 -7.07 2.11
N GLU A 73 26.47 -7.85 2.82
CA GLU A 73 25.92 -9.11 2.30
C GLU A 73 24.93 -8.86 1.16
N ILE A 74 24.07 -7.85 1.30
CA ILE A 74 23.12 -7.44 0.27
C ILE A 74 23.83 -6.93 -0.99
N LEU A 75 24.85 -6.08 -0.85
CA LEU A 75 25.62 -5.56 -1.97
C LEU A 75 26.47 -6.63 -2.67
N ASN A 76 27.02 -7.59 -1.93
CA ASN A 76 27.67 -8.77 -2.52
C ASN A 76 26.68 -9.58 -3.36
N THR A 77 25.47 -9.80 -2.85
CA THR A 77 24.40 -10.47 -3.62
C THR A 77 24.08 -9.72 -4.91
N VAL A 78 24.03 -8.39 -4.86
CA VAL A 78 23.80 -7.56 -6.06
C VAL A 78 24.94 -7.74 -7.07
N ALA A 79 26.19 -7.71 -6.62
CA ALA A 79 27.35 -7.91 -7.48
C ALA A 79 27.34 -9.29 -8.16
N GLU A 80 26.98 -10.35 -7.42
CA GLU A 80 26.88 -11.72 -7.93
C GLU A 80 25.67 -11.92 -8.86
N THR A 81 24.56 -11.25 -8.58
CA THR A 81 23.32 -11.39 -9.37
C THR A 81 23.39 -10.62 -10.69
N PHE A 82 24.07 -9.47 -10.71
CA PHE A 82 24.14 -8.57 -11.86
C PHE A 82 25.58 -8.30 -12.34
N PRO A 83 26.39 -9.33 -12.64
CA PRO A 83 27.78 -9.14 -13.04
C PRO A 83 27.94 -8.58 -14.45
N ALA A 84 26.89 -8.65 -15.29
CA ALA A 84 26.95 -8.25 -16.69
C ALA A 84 25.78 -7.32 -17.06
N TYR A 85 26.10 -6.06 -17.30
CA TYR A 85 25.22 -5.05 -17.87
C TYR A 85 26.03 -4.10 -18.76
N ASP A 86 25.42 -3.61 -19.84
CA ASP A 86 26.06 -2.67 -20.76
C ASP A 86 25.89 -1.23 -20.28
N VAL A 87 24.74 -0.93 -19.65
CA VAL A 87 24.37 0.42 -19.20
C VAL A 87 23.81 0.37 -17.78
N LEU A 88 24.34 1.22 -16.90
CA LEU A 88 23.80 1.43 -15.56
C LEU A 88 22.88 2.65 -15.55
N VAL A 89 21.64 2.49 -15.10
CA VAL A 89 20.64 3.56 -15.06
C VAL A 89 20.26 3.87 -13.62
N LEU A 90 20.39 5.14 -13.21
CA LEU A 90 19.98 5.63 -11.89
C LEU A 90 19.15 6.92 -12.03
N TRP A 91 18.49 7.32 -10.95
CA TRP A 91 17.75 8.58 -10.96
C TRP A 91 18.70 9.78 -11.01
N SER A 92 19.67 9.87 -10.10
CA SER A 92 20.47 11.09 -9.90
C SER A 92 21.96 10.82 -9.70
N ARG A 93 22.79 11.84 -9.95
CA ARG A 93 24.24 11.79 -9.64
C ARG A 93 24.52 11.48 -8.18
N LYS A 94 23.70 12.04 -7.28
CA LYS A 94 23.79 11.82 -5.83
C LYS A 94 23.61 10.33 -5.50
N GLU A 95 22.60 9.69 -6.09
CA GLU A 95 22.35 8.26 -5.89
C GLU A 95 23.46 7.40 -6.51
N TYR A 96 23.99 7.78 -7.68
CA TYR A 96 25.12 7.11 -8.31
C TYR A 96 26.39 7.16 -7.47
N GLU A 97 26.76 8.33 -6.95
CA GLU A 97 27.95 8.49 -6.11
C GLU A 97 27.83 7.70 -4.81
N LEU A 98 26.65 7.72 -4.19
CA LEU A 98 26.35 6.94 -3.00
C LEU A 98 26.44 5.44 -3.26
N PHE A 99 25.85 4.97 -4.36
CA PHE A 99 25.91 3.55 -4.76
C PHE A 99 27.33 3.11 -5.08
N ARG A 100 28.08 3.93 -5.83
CA ARG A 100 29.47 3.66 -6.19
C ARG A 100 30.35 3.55 -4.95
N GLN A 101 30.19 4.45 -3.99
CA GLN A 101 30.94 4.40 -2.74
C GLN A 101 30.57 3.15 -1.93
N ALA A 102 29.27 2.86 -1.77
CA ALA A 102 28.82 1.70 -1.01
C ALA A 102 29.34 0.36 -1.60
N MET A 103 29.37 0.24 -2.94
CA MET A 103 29.94 -0.92 -3.62
C MET A 103 31.46 -1.01 -3.43
N TYR A 104 32.16 0.13 -3.52
CA TYR A 104 33.61 0.21 -3.28
C TYR A 104 33.98 -0.22 -1.86
N ASP A 105 33.23 0.25 -0.85
CA ASP A 105 33.42 -0.12 0.56
C ASP A 105 33.24 -1.64 0.78
N CYS A 106 32.47 -2.30 -0.09
CA CYS A 106 32.28 -3.75 -0.08
C CYS A 106 33.30 -4.52 -0.93
N GLY A 107 34.26 -3.84 -1.56
CA GLY A 107 35.30 -4.44 -2.40
C GLY A 107 34.93 -4.59 -3.88
N HIS A 108 33.80 -4.01 -4.32
CA HIS A 108 33.32 -4.12 -5.70
C HIS A 108 33.58 -2.85 -6.49
N ARG A 109 34.01 -2.99 -7.74
CA ARG A 109 34.12 -1.89 -8.69
C ARG A 109 32.95 -1.92 -9.67
N LEU A 110 32.21 -0.83 -9.76
CA LEU A 110 31.15 -0.69 -10.76
C LEU A 110 31.75 -0.46 -12.15
N CYS A 111 31.11 -1.02 -13.18
CA CYS A 111 31.36 -0.58 -14.55
C CYS A 111 30.84 0.85 -14.72
N THR A 112 31.75 1.81 -14.94
CA THR A 112 31.43 3.24 -15.06
C THR A 112 31.45 3.74 -16.51
N ALA A 113 31.63 2.87 -17.49
CA ALA A 113 31.80 3.27 -18.88
C ALA A 113 30.53 3.87 -19.50
N LYS A 114 29.36 3.39 -19.08
CA LYS A 114 28.05 3.78 -19.60
C LYS A 114 27.05 3.91 -18.47
N VAL A 115 26.83 5.15 -18.03
CA VAL A 115 25.92 5.48 -16.92
C VAL A 115 24.92 6.52 -17.40
N VAL A 116 23.64 6.24 -17.23
CA VAL A 116 22.58 7.22 -17.51
C VAL A 116 21.94 7.68 -16.22
N LEU A 117 21.94 9.00 -16.03
CA LEU A 117 21.33 9.68 -14.89
C LEU A 117 20.07 10.39 -15.40
N LEU A 118 18.90 9.80 -15.13
CA LEU A 118 17.64 10.28 -15.70
C LEU A 118 17.30 11.71 -15.28
N GLU A 119 17.64 12.14 -14.07
CA GLU A 119 17.46 13.51 -13.61
C GLU A 119 18.27 14.51 -14.46
N GLU A 120 19.51 14.18 -14.83
CA GLU A 120 20.36 15.06 -15.65
C GLU A 120 19.89 15.07 -17.10
N LEU A 121 19.57 13.90 -17.66
CA LEU A 121 19.02 13.79 -19.01
C LEU A 121 17.74 14.62 -19.13
N LEU A 122 16.75 14.37 -18.27
CA LEU A 122 15.47 15.07 -18.30
C LEU A 122 15.62 16.56 -17.98
N GLY A 123 16.52 16.92 -17.08
CA GLY A 123 16.83 18.32 -16.78
C GLY A 123 17.45 19.08 -17.96
N ALA A 124 18.10 18.37 -18.88
CA ALA A 124 18.65 18.95 -20.10
C ALA A 124 17.63 19.02 -21.23
N VAL A 125 16.79 17.98 -21.39
CA VAL A 125 15.89 17.86 -22.56
C VAL A 125 14.46 18.33 -22.34
N VAL A 126 14.02 18.43 -21.09
CA VAL A 126 12.68 18.90 -20.74
C VAL A 126 12.73 20.35 -20.26
N ARG A 127 12.02 21.23 -20.95
CA ARG A 127 11.82 22.61 -20.54
C ARG A 127 11.06 22.65 -19.20
N PRO A 128 11.64 23.24 -18.14
CA PRO A 128 10.99 23.29 -16.84
C PRO A 128 9.96 24.42 -16.76
N ARG A 129 8.84 24.18 -16.03
CA ARG A 129 7.80 25.19 -15.76
C ARG A 129 8.27 26.28 -14.78
N LYS A 130 9.15 25.93 -13.84
CA LYS A 130 9.77 26.82 -12.86
C LYS A 130 11.25 26.48 -12.74
N ARG A 131 12.10 27.48 -12.45
CA ARG A 131 13.52 27.24 -12.15
C ARG A 131 13.63 26.36 -10.91
N GLY A 132 14.34 25.24 -11.01
CA GLY A 132 14.56 24.31 -9.89
C GLY A 132 14.57 22.85 -10.36
N ARG A 133 15.04 21.95 -9.49
CA ARG A 133 14.96 20.50 -9.74
C ARG A 133 13.54 20.01 -9.54
N VAL A 134 13.08 19.12 -10.42
CA VAL A 134 11.77 18.49 -10.30
C VAL A 134 11.91 17.21 -9.48
N PRO A 135 11.15 17.03 -8.39
CA PRO A 135 11.19 15.81 -7.59
C PRO A 135 10.85 14.55 -8.41
N PHE A 136 11.51 13.43 -8.10
CA PHE A 136 11.31 12.15 -8.79
C PHE A 136 9.84 11.75 -8.95
N GLN A 137 9.04 11.82 -7.87
CA GLN A 137 7.60 11.52 -7.92
C GLN A 137 6.81 12.42 -8.86
N GLN A 138 7.20 13.68 -9.01
CA GLN A 138 6.52 14.59 -9.94
C GLN A 138 6.86 14.23 -11.39
N VAL A 139 8.09 13.81 -11.67
CA VAL A 139 8.48 13.30 -12.99
C VAL A 139 7.73 12.01 -13.31
N LEU A 140 7.68 11.03 -12.39
CA LEU A 140 6.90 9.80 -12.58
C LEU A 140 5.45 10.08 -12.96
N ARG A 141 4.79 11.03 -12.27
CA ARG A 141 3.41 11.43 -12.59
C ARG A 141 3.28 12.08 -13.97
N ALA A 142 4.24 12.89 -14.39
CA ALA A 142 4.22 13.53 -15.71
C ALA A 142 4.38 12.53 -16.86
N PHE A 143 5.12 11.45 -16.62
CA PHE A 143 5.27 10.33 -17.55
C PHE A 143 4.24 9.21 -17.33
N HIS A 144 3.16 9.46 -16.58
CA HIS A 144 2.08 8.48 -16.33
C HIS A 144 2.56 7.16 -15.70
N VAL A 145 3.66 7.18 -14.93
CA VAL A 145 4.11 6.04 -14.11
C VAL A 145 3.31 6.07 -12.81
N GLN A 146 2.45 5.08 -12.62
CA GLN A 146 1.55 5.02 -11.47
C GLN A 146 2.30 4.61 -10.21
N THR A 147 2.13 5.39 -9.14
CA THR A 147 2.70 5.10 -7.82
C THR A 147 1.64 5.34 -6.75
N THR A 148 1.71 4.58 -5.66
CA THR A 148 1.01 4.89 -4.41
C THR A 148 2.04 5.10 -3.31
N TRP A 149 1.63 5.64 -2.17
CA TRP A 149 2.55 5.80 -1.03
C TRP A 149 3.16 4.45 -0.62
N GLU A 150 2.33 3.43 -0.55
CA GLU A 150 2.67 2.08 -0.10
C GLU A 150 3.66 1.40 -1.05
N THR A 151 3.57 1.68 -2.35
CA THR A 151 4.46 1.08 -3.36
C THR A 151 5.73 1.88 -3.55
N PHE A 152 5.66 3.21 -3.42
CA PHE A 152 6.80 4.10 -3.60
C PHE A 152 7.91 3.91 -2.56
N TYR A 153 7.56 3.52 -1.32
CA TYR A 153 8.54 3.27 -0.25
C TYR A 153 8.81 1.78 -0.02
N GLN A 154 8.43 0.91 -0.96
CA GLN A 154 8.77 -0.50 -0.89
C GLN A 154 9.94 -0.82 -1.85
N PRO A 155 11.06 -1.35 -1.35
CA PRO A 155 12.25 -1.64 -2.15
C PRO A 155 11.97 -2.49 -3.38
N LYS A 156 11.04 -3.45 -3.25
CA LYS A 156 10.68 -4.37 -4.34
C LYS A 156 10.08 -3.69 -5.56
N TYR A 157 9.53 -2.48 -5.46
CA TYR A 157 8.93 -1.77 -6.60
C TYR A 157 9.81 -0.66 -7.16
N ARG A 158 10.74 -0.17 -6.35
CA ARG A 158 11.47 1.06 -6.60
C ARG A 158 12.25 1.08 -7.92
N ALA A 159 13.00 0.02 -8.22
CA ALA A 159 13.72 -0.09 -9.49
C ALA A 159 12.77 -0.29 -10.69
N GLY A 160 11.57 -0.83 -10.46
CA GLY A 160 10.53 -0.99 -11.49
C GLY A 160 10.00 0.36 -11.97
N PHE A 161 9.77 1.32 -11.06
CA PHE A 161 9.37 2.67 -11.48
C PHE A 161 10.43 3.37 -12.34
N LEU A 162 11.71 3.13 -12.05
CA LEU A 162 12.81 3.69 -12.83
C LEU A 162 12.88 3.10 -14.24
N LEU A 163 12.69 1.78 -14.36
CA LEU A 163 12.53 1.10 -15.64
C LEU A 163 11.31 1.61 -16.42
N GLU A 164 10.15 1.74 -15.78
CA GLU A 164 8.95 2.24 -16.45
C GLU A 164 9.16 3.67 -16.95
N LEU A 165 9.77 4.54 -16.15
CA LEU A 165 10.14 5.89 -16.57
C LEU A 165 11.08 5.86 -17.78
N TRP A 166 12.12 5.03 -17.74
CA TRP A 166 13.04 4.85 -18.85
C TRP A 166 12.34 4.42 -20.13
N ASP A 167 11.43 3.46 -20.03
CA ASP A 167 10.61 2.99 -21.14
C ASP A 167 9.76 4.13 -21.72
N ARG A 168 9.15 4.97 -20.87
CA ARG A 168 8.40 6.15 -21.33
C ARG A 168 9.28 7.17 -22.05
N VAL A 169 10.45 7.45 -21.51
CA VAL A 169 11.43 8.36 -22.14
C VAL A 169 11.88 7.80 -23.49
N SER A 170 12.12 6.49 -23.58
CA SER A 170 12.52 5.81 -24.82
C SER A 170 11.41 5.86 -25.87
N GLN A 171 10.15 5.63 -25.47
CA GLN A 171 8.99 5.77 -26.35
C GLN A 171 8.84 7.20 -26.87
N LEU A 172 9.01 8.20 -26.00
CA LEU A 172 8.91 9.61 -26.39
C LEU A 172 10.03 10.01 -27.36
N ALA A 173 11.26 9.57 -27.08
CA ALA A 173 12.40 9.77 -27.97
C ALA A 173 12.17 9.17 -29.37
N ALA A 174 11.59 7.98 -29.45
CA ALA A 174 11.28 7.33 -30.72
C ALA A 174 10.17 8.04 -31.52
N GLN A 175 9.27 8.77 -30.85
CA GLN A 175 8.13 9.48 -31.47
C GLN A 175 8.41 10.96 -31.74
N SER A 176 9.49 11.53 -31.20
CA SER A 176 9.80 12.96 -31.31
C SER A 176 10.68 13.25 -32.52
N GLU A 177 10.16 14.07 -33.42
CA GLU A 177 10.92 14.57 -34.57
C GLU A 177 12.06 15.49 -34.09
N GLU A 178 11.80 16.33 -33.09
CA GLU A 178 12.80 17.20 -32.47
C GLU A 178 13.96 16.37 -31.90
N TRP A 179 13.67 15.24 -31.27
CA TRP A 179 14.70 14.32 -30.77
C TRP A 179 15.54 13.74 -31.89
N THR A 180 14.92 13.24 -32.96
CA THR A 180 15.65 12.55 -34.04
C THR A 180 16.45 13.49 -34.94
N GLN A 181 16.00 14.73 -35.11
CA GLN A 181 16.66 15.75 -35.95
C GLN A 181 17.69 16.61 -35.21
N THR A 182 17.76 16.54 -33.87
CA THR A 182 18.75 17.34 -33.13
C THR A 182 20.17 16.86 -33.42
N GLU A 183 20.96 17.71 -34.05
CA GLU A 183 22.37 17.42 -34.35
C GLU A 183 23.25 17.65 -33.13
N LEU A 184 23.96 16.60 -32.71
CA LEU A 184 24.93 16.64 -31.61
C LEU A 184 26.28 16.10 -32.06
N CYS A 185 27.31 16.31 -31.25
CA CYS A 185 28.65 15.78 -31.48
C CYS A 185 29.10 14.91 -30.31
N LEU A 186 29.46 13.66 -30.59
CA LEU A 186 30.04 12.72 -29.63
C LEU A 186 31.56 12.81 -29.65
N ASN A 187 32.18 12.97 -28.48
CA ASN A 187 33.59 12.71 -28.30
C ASN A 187 33.78 11.23 -27.96
N PRO A 188 34.31 10.39 -28.87
CA PRO A 188 34.44 8.95 -28.65
C PRO A 188 35.46 8.59 -27.56
N ARG A 189 36.42 9.48 -27.26
CA ARG A 189 37.43 9.24 -26.21
C ARG A 189 36.84 9.35 -24.81
N THR A 190 35.94 10.31 -24.60
CA THR A 190 35.33 10.58 -23.29
C THR A 190 33.89 10.07 -23.19
N ASN A 191 33.35 9.50 -24.26
CA ASN A 191 31.94 9.12 -24.39
C ASN A 191 30.99 10.27 -23.96
N THR A 192 31.34 11.51 -24.34
CA THR A 192 30.61 12.72 -23.95
C THR A 192 29.99 13.39 -25.16
N VAL A 193 28.73 13.76 -25.06
CA VAL A 193 27.93 14.43 -26.09
C VAL A 193 27.95 15.93 -25.86
N HIS A 194 28.08 16.68 -26.95
CA HIS A 194 28.16 18.13 -26.97
C HIS A 194 27.21 18.71 -28.01
N LEU A 195 26.83 19.97 -27.83
CA LEU A 195 26.29 20.79 -28.90
C LEU A 195 27.39 21.12 -29.92
N PRO A 196 27.04 21.28 -31.21
CA PRO A 196 27.96 21.80 -32.22
C PRO A 196 28.61 23.12 -31.75
N GLY A 197 29.91 23.25 -31.96
CA GLY A 197 30.68 24.45 -31.56
C GLY A 197 31.00 24.55 -30.06
N CYS A 198 30.77 23.51 -29.26
CA CYS A 198 31.20 23.50 -27.86
C CYS A 198 32.73 23.58 -27.73
N SER A 199 33.23 24.48 -26.89
CA SER A 199 34.67 24.64 -26.61
C SER A 199 35.34 23.38 -26.02
N HIS A 200 34.57 22.53 -25.34
CA HIS A 200 35.05 21.27 -24.75
C HIS A 200 35.14 20.11 -25.75
N LEU A 201 34.68 20.29 -27.00
CA LEU A 201 34.69 19.25 -28.02
C LEU A 201 36.12 18.90 -28.51
N GLY A 202 37.08 19.80 -28.24
CA GLY A 202 38.48 19.65 -28.66
C GLY A 202 38.71 19.98 -30.13
N LEU A 203 39.98 20.06 -30.52
CA LEU A 203 40.42 20.50 -31.86
C LEU A 203 40.04 19.54 -32.98
N THR A 204 39.86 18.24 -32.69
CA THR A 204 39.55 17.23 -33.71
C THR A 204 38.10 17.25 -34.17
N GLY A 205 37.23 18.03 -33.50
CA GLY A 205 35.78 17.91 -33.67
C GLY A 205 35.25 16.56 -33.14
N GLY A 206 33.98 16.53 -32.76
CA GLY A 206 33.30 15.28 -32.39
C GLY A 206 32.70 14.60 -33.62
N GLN A 207 32.32 13.34 -33.46
CA GLN A 207 31.55 12.63 -34.48
C GLN A 207 30.08 13.06 -34.43
N PRO A 208 29.43 13.38 -35.56
CA PRO A 208 28.00 13.67 -35.59
C PRO A 208 27.20 12.50 -34.99
N CYS A 209 26.20 12.82 -34.18
CA CYS A 209 25.34 11.83 -33.53
C CYS A 209 23.95 12.41 -33.26
N THR A 210 22.99 11.54 -33.02
CA THR A 210 21.65 11.91 -32.52
C THR A 210 21.61 11.79 -30.99
N PRO A 211 20.62 12.38 -30.31
CA PRO A 211 20.45 12.26 -28.86
C PRO A 211 20.23 10.81 -28.39
N GLN A 212 19.96 9.85 -29.29
CA GLN A 212 19.81 8.44 -28.96
C GLN A 212 21.00 7.87 -28.19
N VAL A 213 22.22 8.34 -28.47
CA VAL A 213 23.44 7.89 -27.77
C VAL A 213 23.42 8.22 -26.26
N LEU A 214 22.62 9.20 -25.83
CA LEU A 214 22.40 9.51 -24.41
C LEU A 214 21.65 8.39 -23.70
N LEU A 215 20.70 7.74 -24.38
CA LEU A 215 20.00 6.55 -23.87
C LEU A 215 20.88 5.29 -23.94
N GLU A 216 22.00 5.35 -24.65
CA GLU A 216 22.97 4.25 -24.77
C GLU A 216 24.14 4.39 -23.79
N GLY A 217 24.09 5.39 -22.91
CA GLY A 217 25.08 5.57 -21.83
C GLY A 217 26.11 6.67 -22.06
N ALA A 218 25.99 7.48 -23.13
CA ALA A 218 26.87 8.63 -23.32
C ALA A 218 26.51 9.76 -22.35
N ALA A 219 27.53 10.40 -21.78
CA ALA A 219 27.35 11.51 -20.84
C ALA A 219 27.07 12.81 -21.60
N LEU A 220 26.17 13.67 -21.11
CA LEU A 220 25.99 15.01 -21.69
C LEU A 220 26.99 15.99 -21.08
N CYS A 221 27.60 16.84 -21.91
CA CYS A 221 28.51 17.88 -21.45
C CYS A 221 27.83 18.82 -20.44
N ARG A 222 28.51 19.09 -19.32
CA ARG A 222 27.98 19.88 -18.20
C ARG A 222 27.63 21.34 -18.54
N ASP A 223 28.18 21.88 -19.62
CA ASP A 223 27.85 23.23 -20.08
C ASP A 223 26.83 23.22 -21.21
N CYS A 224 26.83 22.19 -22.06
CA CYS A 224 25.79 22.00 -23.07
C CYS A 224 24.42 21.73 -22.43
N GLN A 225 24.35 20.91 -21.36
CA GLN A 225 23.10 20.60 -20.67
C GLN A 225 22.33 21.83 -20.15
N LYS A 226 23.00 22.98 -19.97
CA LYS A 226 22.39 24.22 -19.48
C LYS A 226 21.79 25.07 -20.61
N LYS A 227 22.04 24.71 -21.86
CA LYS A 227 21.64 25.49 -23.04
C LYS A 227 20.21 25.16 -23.44
N LYS A 228 19.42 26.20 -23.67
CA LYS A 228 18.03 26.08 -24.15
C LYS A 228 17.91 25.36 -25.50
N ALA A 229 18.98 25.31 -26.28
CA ALA A 229 19.04 24.58 -27.54
C ALA A 229 18.77 23.08 -27.37
N LEU A 230 18.92 22.53 -26.17
CA LEU A 230 18.58 21.15 -25.86
C LEU A 230 17.18 20.97 -25.29
N TYR A 231 16.35 22.00 -25.16
CA TYR A 231 14.96 21.83 -24.69
C TYR A 231 14.10 21.27 -25.81
N LEU A 232 14.06 19.94 -25.89
CA LEU A 232 13.34 19.18 -26.90
C LEU A 232 11.87 18.97 -26.54
N TRP A 233 11.56 18.87 -25.25
CA TRP A 233 10.20 18.58 -24.77
C TRP A 233 9.72 19.62 -23.78
N GLU A 234 8.40 19.80 -23.70
CA GLU A 234 7.76 20.69 -22.72
C GLU A 234 7.00 19.88 -21.67
N MET A 235 7.25 20.18 -20.39
CA MET A 235 6.67 19.44 -19.27
C MET A 235 5.13 19.42 -19.30
N GLU A 236 4.49 20.52 -19.72
CA GLU A 236 3.04 20.62 -19.85
C GLU A 236 2.46 19.69 -20.91
N ARG A 237 3.21 19.41 -21.98
CA ARG A 237 2.76 18.58 -23.09
C ARG A 237 2.89 17.09 -22.80
N LEU A 238 3.77 16.71 -21.86
CA LEU A 238 3.97 15.31 -21.47
C LEU A 238 2.70 14.65 -20.93
N HIS A 239 1.84 15.41 -20.24
CA HIS A 239 0.57 14.92 -19.70
C HIS A 239 -0.46 14.49 -20.77
N ALA A 240 -0.29 14.95 -22.01
CA ALA A 240 -1.17 14.61 -23.12
C ALA A 240 -0.64 13.42 -23.95
N VAL A 241 0.59 12.97 -23.69
CA VAL A 241 1.22 11.89 -24.45
C VAL A 241 0.63 10.55 -24.03
N LYS A 242 0.25 9.73 -25.01
CA LYS A 242 -0.22 8.36 -24.78
C LYS A 242 0.95 7.40 -24.85
N PHE A 243 1.29 6.80 -23.71
CA PHE A 243 2.34 5.80 -23.62
C PHE A 243 1.80 4.37 -23.64
N GLN A 244 2.49 3.46 -24.34
CA GLN A 244 2.13 2.05 -24.42
C GLN A 244 2.64 1.28 -23.21
N PRO A 245 1.83 0.52 -22.46
CA PRO A 245 2.31 -0.20 -21.26
C PRO A 245 3.57 -1.04 -21.53
N HIS A 246 4.53 -1.01 -20.60
CA HIS A 246 5.73 -1.84 -20.73
C HIS A 246 5.37 -3.33 -20.58
N ALA A 247 5.82 -4.19 -21.50
CA ALA A 247 5.64 -5.64 -21.39
C ALA A 247 6.49 -6.16 -20.22
N GLY A 248 5.86 -6.43 -19.07
CA GLY A 248 6.55 -6.73 -17.80
C GLY A 248 6.49 -5.61 -16.76
N ALA A 249 5.69 -4.56 -17.01
CA ALA A 249 5.28 -3.59 -15.99
C ALA A 249 4.81 -4.30 -14.73
N LEU A 250 5.05 -3.69 -13.57
CA LEU A 250 4.46 -4.14 -12.32
C LEU A 250 2.96 -4.36 -12.58
N GLY A 251 2.46 -5.58 -12.33
CA GLY A 251 1.10 -5.99 -12.67
C GLY A 251 0.05 -4.95 -12.28
N THR A 252 -1.10 -5.02 -12.91
CA THR A 252 -2.26 -4.19 -12.55
C THR A 252 -2.47 -4.20 -11.02
N PRO A 253 -3.05 -3.14 -10.43
CA PRO A 253 -3.17 -2.92 -8.98
C PRO A 253 -3.82 -4.04 -8.13
N GLN A 254 -4.16 -5.19 -8.70
CA GLN A 254 -4.84 -6.31 -8.06
C GLN A 254 -3.93 -7.20 -7.19
N ASP A 255 -2.61 -7.18 -7.38
CA ASP A 255 -1.65 -8.01 -6.59
C ASP A 255 -1.05 -7.30 -5.36
N TYR A 256 -1.54 -6.11 -5.03
CA TYR A 256 -1.10 -5.38 -3.84
C TYR A 256 -1.95 -5.79 -2.62
N PRO A 257 -1.34 -5.97 -1.42
CA PRO A 257 -2.15 -6.03 -0.20
C PRO A 257 -3.02 -4.77 -0.17
N PRO A 258 -4.33 -4.91 0.13
CA PRO A 258 -5.26 -3.80 0.05
C PRO A 258 -4.74 -2.66 0.93
N ALA A 259 -4.73 -1.44 0.38
CA ALA A 259 -4.34 -0.25 1.13
C ALA A 259 -5.11 -0.23 2.46
N PRO A 260 -4.45 0.10 3.58
CA PRO A 260 -5.12 0.17 4.87
C PRO A 260 -6.31 1.12 4.75
N LYS A 261 -7.50 0.59 5.06
CA LYS A 261 -8.74 1.35 4.97
C LYS A 261 -8.99 2.16 6.24
N LEU A 262 -8.31 1.80 7.34
CA LEU A 262 -8.52 2.35 8.66
C LEU A 262 -7.25 3.00 9.19
N PHE A 263 -7.40 4.08 9.97
CA PHE A 263 -6.31 4.87 10.54
C PHE A 263 -6.70 5.37 11.93
N TYR A 264 -5.77 5.47 12.86
CA TYR A 264 -6.00 6.10 14.17
C TYR A 264 -4.92 7.12 14.45
N ARG A 265 -5.17 8.06 15.36
CA ARG A 265 -4.15 9.02 15.78
C ARG A 265 -3.49 8.54 17.06
N GLU A 266 -2.17 8.47 17.05
CA GLU A 266 -1.38 8.12 18.23
C GLU A 266 -1.48 9.26 19.26
N GLY A 267 -1.89 8.93 20.48
CA GLY A 267 -2.15 9.93 21.53
C GLY A 267 -3.54 10.59 21.48
N ASP A 268 -4.46 10.15 20.62
CA ASP A 268 -5.86 10.58 20.70
C ASP A 268 -6.49 10.13 22.03
N PRO A 269 -6.94 11.07 22.89
CA PRO A 269 -7.57 10.72 24.17
C PRO A 269 -8.86 9.91 23.97
N GLN A 270 -9.52 10.03 22.82
CA GLN A 270 -10.73 9.28 22.51
C GLN A 270 -10.42 7.89 21.94
N LYS A 271 -9.15 7.59 21.61
CA LYS A 271 -8.69 6.31 21.05
C LYS A 271 -9.51 5.86 19.85
N LEU A 272 -9.82 6.79 18.94
CA LEU A 272 -10.65 6.49 17.78
C LEU A 272 -9.83 6.03 16.58
N TYR A 273 -10.37 5.05 15.86
CA TYR A 273 -9.96 4.78 14.48
C TYR A 273 -11.01 5.26 13.49
N HIS A 274 -10.55 5.62 12.30
CA HIS A 274 -11.30 6.27 11.24
C HIS A 274 -11.07 5.57 9.90
N ASP A 275 -12.07 5.62 9.02
CA ASP A 275 -11.87 5.25 7.62
C ASP A 275 -11.04 6.32 6.90
N ARG A 276 -10.25 5.92 5.88
CA ARG A 276 -9.46 6.85 5.05
C ARG A 276 -10.28 8.02 4.53
N ALA A 277 -11.54 7.81 4.18
CA ALA A 277 -12.44 8.82 3.63
C ALA A 277 -13.10 9.71 4.70
N CYS A 278 -12.91 9.43 5.99
CA CYS A 278 -13.72 10.01 7.05
C CYS A 278 -13.53 11.54 7.13
N PRO A 279 -14.62 12.35 7.11
CA PRO A 279 -14.54 13.81 7.11
C PRO A 279 -13.83 14.40 8.34
N CYS A 280 -13.94 13.74 9.51
CA CYS A 280 -13.24 14.11 10.74
C CYS A 280 -11.71 14.20 10.54
N CYS A 281 -11.18 13.46 9.56
CA CYS A 281 -9.76 13.40 9.25
C CYS A 281 -9.34 14.44 8.20
N LYS A 282 -10.25 15.20 7.59
CA LYS A 282 -9.91 16.14 6.50
C LYS A 282 -8.88 17.21 6.94
N PRO A 283 -9.04 17.90 8.09
CA PRO A 283 -8.06 18.88 8.55
C PRO A 283 -6.66 18.30 8.77
N PHE A 284 -6.60 17.02 9.12
CA PHE A 284 -5.35 16.34 9.49
C PHE A 284 -4.70 15.60 8.32
N ARG A 285 -5.47 15.21 7.29
CA ARG A 285 -4.95 14.62 6.04
C ARG A 285 -4.25 15.65 5.14
N GLU A 286 -4.68 16.90 5.22
CA GLU A 286 -4.21 17.99 4.35
C GLU A 286 -3.22 18.93 5.07
N GLY A 287 -2.98 18.73 6.38
CA GLY A 287 -2.07 19.52 7.22
C GLY A 287 -0.77 18.79 7.61
N PRO A 288 0.16 19.47 8.32
CA PRO A 288 1.45 18.92 8.76
C PRO A 288 1.31 17.77 9.79
N ASP A 289 0.14 17.62 10.40
CA ASP A 289 -0.15 16.62 11.44
C ASP A 289 -0.44 15.21 10.92
N TYR A 290 -0.36 14.97 9.60
CA TYR A 290 -0.62 13.66 9.00
C TYR A 290 0.28 12.55 9.55
N LEU A 291 1.47 12.90 10.09
CA LEU A 291 2.46 11.99 10.68
C LEU A 291 1.98 11.34 11.98
N GLN A 292 1.00 11.94 12.66
CA GLN A 292 0.46 11.40 13.92
C GLN A 292 -0.58 10.29 13.68
N TRP A 293 -0.91 9.99 12.41
CA TRP A 293 -1.89 8.98 12.03
C TRP A 293 -1.22 7.66 11.66
N LYS A 294 -1.60 6.59 12.36
CA LYS A 294 -1.10 5.23 12.16
C LYS A 294 -2.16 4.36 11.46
N PRO A 295 -1.76 3.57 10.46
CA PRO A 295 -2.67 2.71 9.70
C PRO A 295 -3.06 1.43 10.46
N LEU A 296 -4.25 0.90 10.15
CA LEU A 296 -4.80 -0.36 10.66
C LEU A 296 -5.23 -1.24 9.48
N PHE A 297 -4.90 -2.53 9.53
CA PHE A 297 -5.19 -3.50 8.46
C PHE A 297 -6.50 -4.26 8.69
N GLY A 298 -7.07 -4.15 9.89
CA GLY A 298 -8.41 -4.62 10.19
C GLY A 298 -8.92 -4.13 11.54
N ARG A 299 -10.18 -4.46 11.82
CA ARG A 299 -10.80 -4.16 13.11
C ARG A 299 -10.22 -5.00 14.26
N ALA A 300 -9.63 -6.15 13.94
CA ALA A 300 -8.94 -6.98 14.93
C ALA A 300 -7.71 -6.25 15.50
N ASP A 301 -6.93 -5.58 14.64
CA ASP A 301 -5.78 -4.77 15.05
C ASP A 301 -6.22 -3.59 15.91
N ALA A 302 -7.34 -2.96 15.55
CA ALA A 302 -7.92 -1.86 16.33
C ALA A 302 -8.32 -2.33 17.74
N ALA A 303 -8.97 -3.49 17.84
CA ALA A 303 -9.35 -4.09 19.12
C ALA A 303 -8.13 -4.44 19.98
N ALA A 304 -7.06 -4.97 19.38
CA ALA A 304 -5.81 -5.28 20.10
C ALA A 304 -5.14 -4.03 20.70
N LEU A 305 -5.37 -2.86 20.09
CA LEU A 305 -4.88 -1.56 20.56
C LEU A 305 -5.88 -0.82 21.46
N GLY A 306 -7.04 -1.41 21.76
CA GLY A 306 -8.09 -0.79 22.55
C GLY A 306 -8.72 0.44 21.88
N LEU A 307 -8.71 0.47 20.54
CA LEU A 307 -9.27 1.56 19.73
C LEU A 307 -10.74 1.28 19.42
N THR A 308 -11.58 2.33 19.46
CA THR A 308 -12.99 2.26 19.09
C THR A 308 -13.25 2.90 17.73
N ALA A 309 -14.32 2.48 17.06
CA ALA A 309 -14.67 3.03 15.75
C ALA A 309 -15.21 4.46 15.92
N CYS A 310 -14.70 5.42 15.16
CA CYS A 310 -15.35 6.71 15.05
C CYS A 310 -16.80 6.53 14.56
N ASP A 311 -17.76 7.18 15.24
CA ASP A 311 -19.18 7.09 14.92
C ASP A 311 -19.50 7.46 13.47
N ARG A 312 -18.74 8.34 12.83
CA ARG A 312 -18.97 8.67 11.41
C ARG A 312 -18.44 7.63 10.44
N CYS A 313 -17.57 6.75 10.89
CA CYS A 313 -16.94 5.73 10.07
C CYS A 313 -17.39 4.30 10.46
N SER A 314 -18.21 4.14 11.52
CA SER A 314 -18.82 2.86 11.90
C SER A 314 -19.97 2.48 10.94
N PRO A 315 -20.25 1.18 10.69
CA PRO A 315 -21.33 0.77 9.79
C PRO A 315 -22.71 1.29 10.22
N LEU A 316 -23.01 1.23 11.52
CA LEU A 316 -24.25 1.76 12.07
C LEU A 316 -24.29 3.28 11.96
N GLY A 317 -23.18 3.97 12.21
CA GLY A 317 -23.14 5.42 12.13
C GLY A 317 -23.21 5.98 10.71
N ILE A 318 -22.69 5.27 9.70
CA ILE A 318 -22.94 5.61 8.28
C ILE A 318 -24.44 5.50 7.98
N ARG A 319 -25.09 4.40 8.37
CA ARG A 319 -26.54 4.19 8.15
C ARG A 319 -27.38 5.20 8.94
N TYR A 320 -26.97 5.51 10.17
CA TYR A 320 -27.60 6.52 11.01
C TYR A 320 -27.49 7.90 10.37
N GLY A 321 -26.30 8.27 9.87
CA GLY A 321 -26.06 9.53 9.18
C GLY A 321 -26.90 9.69 7.91
N GLN A 322 -27.04 8.64 7.11
CA GLN A 322 -27.89 8.63 5.90
C GLN A 322 -29.37 8.86 6.20
N ALA A 323 -29.87 8.35 7.33
CA ALA A 323 -31.27 8.43 7.73
C ALA A 323 -31.52 9.41 8.90
N ARG A 324 -30.57 10.30 9.20
CA ARG A 324 -30.53 11.07 10.44
C ARG A 324 -31.81 11.87 10.69
N THR A 325 -32.22 12.68 9.72
CA THR A 325 -33.43 13.52 9.82
C THR A 325 -34.68 12.69 10.02
N GLN A 326 -34.76 11.52 9.38
CA GLN A 326 -35.90 10.61 9.51
C GLN A 326 -35.94 9.97 10.91
N ILE A 327 -34.80 9.51 11.41
CA ILE A 327 -34.66 8.91 12.75
C ILE A 327 -35.00 9.95 13.82
N GLU A 328 -34.40 11.15 13.74
CA GLU A 328 -34.62 12.22 14.72
C GLU A 328 -36.09 12.67 14.75
N SER A 329 -36.72 12.85 13.58
CA SER A 329 -38.15 13.18 13.48
C SER A 329 -39.04 12.07 14.06
N PHE A 330 -38.78 10.81 13.70
CA PHE A 330 -39.53 9.65 14.22
C PHE A 330 -39.44 9.53 15.74
N CYS A 331 -38.23 9.66 16.28
CA CYS A 331 -37.99 9.59 17.72
C CYS A 331 -38.65 10.76 18.46
N SER A 332 -38.54 11.98 17.93
CA SER A 332 -39.17 13.17 18.52
C SER A 332 -40.70 13.06 18.56
N GLN A 333 -41.33 12.57 17.49
CA GLN A 333 -42.80 12.40 17.43
C GLN A 333 -43.32 11.36 18.43
N ARG A 334 -42.48 10.42 18.86
CA ARG A 334 -42.86 9.28 19.71
C ARG A 334 -42.29 9.32 21.12
N GLY A 335 -41.63 10.42 21.49
CA GLY A 335 -41.00 10.57 22.81
C GLY A 335 -39.90 9.53 23.07
N MET A 336 -39.20 9.11 22.01
CA MET A 336 -38.07 8.18 22.10
C MET A 336 -36.76 8.96 22.01
N GLN A 337 -35.72 8.45 22.66
CA GLN A 337 -34.36 8.94 22.48
C GLN A 337 -33.54 7.90 21.72
N CYS A 338 -32.80 8.34 20.71
CA CYS A 338 -31.92 7.50 19.91
C CYS A 338 -30.52 8.14 19.88
N VAL A 339 -29.52 7.43 20.40
CA VAL A 339 -28.16 7.96 20.59
C VAL A 339 -27.16 7.00 19.96
N LEU A 340 -26.37 7.51 19.02
CA LEU A 340 -25.21 6.82 18.45
C LEU A 340 -23.99 7.09 19.35
N ARG A 341 -23.34 6.03 19.83
CA ARG A 341 -22.10 6.09 20.61
C ARG A 341 -21.30 4.81 20.44
N ASP A 342 -19.98 4.93 20.32
CA ASP A 342 -19.04 3.79 20.20
C ASP A 342 -19.39 2.84 19.04
N GLY A 343 -20.00 3.38 17.97
CA GLY A 343 -20.47 2.60 16.83
C GLY A 343 -21.72 1.74 17.09
N GLU A 344 -22.40 1.94 18.21
CA GLU A 344 -23.66 1.31 18.61
C GLU A 344 -24.78 2.34 18.71
N ILE A 345 -26.04 1.91 18.63
CA ILE A 345 -27.19 2.80 18.79
C ILE A 345 -27.99 2.38 20.01
N ASP A 346 -28.02 3.24 21.01
CA ASP A 346 -28.88 3.12 22.18
C ASP A 346 -30.23 3.79 21.91
N VAL A 347 -31.31 3.07 22.18
CA VAL A 347 -32.68 3.58 22.04
C VAL A 347 -33.39 3.48 23.39
N THR A 348 -33.89 4.60 23.89
CA THR A 348 -34.64 4.68 25.14
C THR A 348 -36.08 5.06 24.84
N THR A 349 -37.03 4.28 25.36
CA THR A 349 -38.46 4.57 25.30
C THR A 349 -38.98 4.83 26.73
N SER A 350 -40.26 5.12 26.86
CA SER A 350 -40.90 5.33 28.16
C SER A 350 -40.98 4.06 29.03
N ILE A 351 -40.75 2.87 28.48
CA ILE A 351 -40.89 1.59 29.22
C ILE A 351 -39.72 0.62 29.04
N GLY A 352 -38.76 0.90 28.15
CA GLY A 352 -37.68 -0.03 27.83
C GLY A 352 -36.41 0.66 27.34
N GLY A 353 -35.28 -0.01 27.58
CA GLY A 353 -33.98 0.35 27.02
C GLY A 353 -33.57 -0.67 25.96
N TRP A 354 -33.05 -0.19 24.83
CA TRP A 354 -32.76 -1.00 23.66
C TRP A 354 -31.39 -0.64 23.11
N ARG A 355 -30.74 -1.60 22.45
CA ARG A 355 -29.41 -1.41 21.86
C ARG A 355 -29.26 -2.14 20.55
N LEU A 356 -28.80 -1.45 19.50
CA LEU A 356 -28.48 -2.04 18.21
C LEU A 356 -26.96 -2.18 18.09
N VAL A 357 -26.50 -3.40 17.81
CA VAL A 357 -25.07 -3.74 17.69
C VAL A 357 -24.76 -4.34 16.33
N TRP A 358 -23.61 -3.97 15.78
CA TRP A 358 -23.10 -4.52 14.53
C TRP A 358 -22.26 -5.78 14.75
N LYS A 359 -22.71 -6.95 14.26
CA LYS A 359 -21.97 -8.22 14.39
C LYS A 359 -21.21 -8.67 13.12
N GLY A 360 -21.09 -7.81 12.12
CA GLY A 360 -20.40 -8.12 10.84
C GLY A 360 -21.31 -8.74 9.78
N LYS A 361 -20.79 -8.92 8.55
CA LYS A 361 -21.53 -9.46 7.37
C LYS A 361 -22.91 -8.82 7.16
N ASP A 362 -23.02 -7.51 7.33
CA ASP A 362 -24.27 -6.72 7.23
C ASP A 362 -25.36 -7.04 8.26
N LYS A 363 -25.05 -7.76 9.33
CA LYS A 363 -26.03 -8.12 10.37
C LYS A 363 -26.02 -7.12 11.53
N ILE A 364 -27.20 -6.56 11.80
CA ILE A 364 -27.52 -5.77 12.99
C ILE A 364 -28.25 -6.69 13.97
N TRP A 365 -27.87 -6.66 15.23
CA TRP A 365 -28.53 -7.39 16.31
C TRP A 365 -29.23 -6.38 17.21
N LEU A 366 -30.47 -6.70 17.62
CA LEU A 366 -31.23 -5.89 18.56
C LEU A 366 -31.21 -6.54 19.93
N TYR A 367 -30.88 -5.75 20.94
CA TYR A 367 -30.85 -6.15 22.33
C TYR A 367 -31.86 -5.32 23.13
N HIS A 368 -32.50 -5.96 24.10
CA HIS A 368 -33.48 -5.33 24.99
C HIS A 368 -33.01 -5.45 26.44
N LYS A 369 -33.06 -4.35 27.18
CA LYS A 369 -32.61 -4.24 28.57
C LYS A 369 -33.64 -4.90 29.49
N ASN A 370 -33.21 -5.87 30.28
CA ASN A 370 -34.08 -6.52 31.26
C ASN A 370 -34.32 -5.58 32.45
N THR A 371 -35.54 -5.09 32.61
CA THR A 371 -35.96 -4.36 33.82
C THR A 371 -36.39 -5.27 34.97
N HIS A 372 -36.57 -6.59 34.74
CA HIS A 372 -37.19 -7.50 35.73
C HIS A 372 -36.54 -8.88 35.95
N ARG A 373 -35.26 -9.09 35.63
CA ARG A 373 -34.58 -10.35 35.97
C ARG A 373 -33.25 -10.12 36.69
N SER A 374 -33.31 -10.24 38.02
CA SER A 374 -32.17 -10.62 38.84
C SER A 374 -31.86 -12.09 38.54
N HIS A 375 -30.94 -12.36 37.61
CA HIS A 375 -30.04 -13.51 37.63
C HIS A 375 -29.21 -13.41 36.35
N LEU A 376 -27.94 -13.06 36.52
CA LEU A 376 -26.91 -13.22 35.52
C LEU A 376 -26.92 -14.69 35.08
N THR A 377 -27.52 -14.98 33.93
CA THR A 377 -27.14 -16.18 33.19
C THR A 377 -25.84 -15.83 32.48
N GLU A 378 -24.77 -16.57 32.79
CA GLU A 378 -23.41 -16.42 32.25
C GLU A 378 -23.29 -16.54 30.71
N SER A 379 -24.41 -16.52 29.97
CA SER A 379 -24.47 -16.72 28.52
C SER A 379 -25.00 -15.51 27.72
N GLU A 380 -25.14 -14.32 28.30
CA GLU A 380 -25.56 -13.12 27.55
C GLU A 380 -24.34 -12.32 27.08
N ASP A 381 -24.22 -12.10 25.75
CA ASP A 381 -23.15 -11.36 25.08
C ASP A 381 -22.96 -9.91 25.58
N ILE A 382 -24.01 -9.31 26.16
CA ILE A 382 -24.02 -7.92 26.66
C ILE A 382 -24.67 -7.93 28.06
N PRO A 383 -23.93 -7.55 29.12
CA PRO A 383 -24.46 -7.57 30.48
C PRO A 383 -25.77 -6.77 30.65
N GLY A 384 -26.83 -7.43 31.14
CA GLY A 384 -28.13 -6.81 31.41
C GLY A 384 -29.06 -6.67 30.20
N TYR A 385 -28.68 -7.22 29.05
CA TYR A 385 -29.44 -7.17 27.81
C TYR A 385 -29.63 -8.57 27.21
N HIS A 386 -30.86 -8.88 26.80
CA HIS A 386 -31.14 -10.10 26.02
C HIS A 386 -31.28 -9.80 24.53
N SER A 387 -30.79 -10.70 23.69
CA SER A 387 -30.93 -10.59 22.24
C SER A 387 -32.36 -10.86 21.80
N GLN A 388 -32.91 -9.99 20.96
CA GLN A 388 -34.14 -10.26 20.23
C GLN A 388 -33.80 -11.01 18.94
N ALA A 389 -34.48 -12.13 18.70
CA ALA A 389 -34.30 -12.95 17.50
C ALA A 389 -35.00 -12.34 16.27
N ILE A 390 -34.77 -11.04 16.03
CA ILE A 390 -35.35 -10.31 14.91
C ILE A 390 -34.25 -9.77 13.99
N HIS A 391 -34.55 -9.75 12.69
CA HIS A 391 -33.61 -9.29 11.67
C HIS A 391 -34.33 -8.28 10.79
N LYS A 392 -33.85 -7.04 10.80
CA LYS A 392 -34.29 -5.94 9.93
C LYS A 392 -33.10 -5.40 9.14
N LYS A 393 -33.39 -4.78 8.00
CA LYS A 393 -32.38 -4.24 7.07
C LYS A 393 -31.98 -2.82 7.43
N THR A 394 -32.92 -2.03 7.94
CA THR A 394 -32.70 -0.60 8.24
C THR A 394 -32.87 -0.28 9.72
N ILE A 395 -32.26 0.82 10.17
CA ILE A 395 -32.44 1.33 11.54
C ILE A 395 -33.91 1.68 11.79
N MET A 396 -34.58 2.27 10.80
CA MET A 396 -36.00 2.65 10.89
C MET A 396 -36.91 1.45 11.16
N GLU A 397 -36.71 0.33 10.46
CA GLU A 397 -37.49 -0.90 10.70
C GLU A 397 -37.28 -1.46 12.11
N TYR A 398 -36.09 -1.28 12.70
CA TYR A 398 -35.85 -1.63 14.11
C TYR A 398 -36.59 -0.68 15.05
N LEU A 399 -36.59 0.64 14.78
CA LEU A 399 -37.32 1.62 15.58
C LEU A 399 -38.84 1.38 15.54
N GLU A 400 -39.39 1.03 14.38
CA GLU A 400 -40.79 0.65 14.24
C GLU A 400 -41.13 -0.61 15.06
N TYR A 401 -40.26 -1.61 14.99
CA TYR A 401 -40.39 -2.82 15.80
C TYR A 401 -40.36 -2.49 17.30
N ILE A 402 -39.42 -1.66 17.76
CA ILE A 402 -39.31 -1.24 19.16
C ILE A 402 -40.63 -0.62 19.63
N VAL A 403 -41.21 0.28 18.84
CA VAL A 403 -42.50 0.91 19.20
C VAL A 403 -43.62 -0.12 19.28
N GLN A 404 -43.74 -1.02 18.29
CA GLN A 404 -44.77 -2.05 18.30
C GLN A 404 -44.62 -2.99 19.49
N HIS A 405 -43.39 -3.40 19.79
CA HIS A 405 -43.07 -4.25 20.92
C HIS A 405 -43.41 -3.55 22.25
N ASP A 406 -43.02 -2.29 22.41
CA ASP A 406 -43.28 -1.55 23.64
C ASP A 406 -44.77 -1.25 23.84
N LEU A 407 -45.50 -0.91 22.77
CA LEU A 407 -46.96 -0.79 22.84
C LEU A 407 -47.61 -2.11 23.26
N TYR A 408 -47.15 -3.24 22.73
CA TYR A 408 -47.62 -4.55 23.16
C TYR A 408 -47.33 -4.80 24.64
N ARG A 409 -46.12 -4.51 25.14
CA ARG A 409 -45.76 -4.67 26.55
C ARG A 409 -46.55 -3.76 27.49
N LYS A 410 -46.86 -2.55 27.06
CA LYS A 410 -47.73 -1.61 27.80
C LYS A 410 -49.16 -2.14 27.90
N ASN A 411 -49.68 -2.72 26.83
CA ASN A 411 -51.04 -3.24 26.75
C ASN A 411 -51.17 -4.69 27.28
N SER A 412 -50.05 -5.37 27.48
CA SER A 412 -49.97 -6.72 28.05
C SER A 412 -48.78 -6.80 29.02
N PRO A 413 -48.88 -6.15 30.19
CA PRO A 413 -47.84 -6.20 31.21
C PRO A 413 -47.58 -7.65 31.62
N LEU A 414 -46.32 -8.00 31.85
CA LEU A 414 -46.01 -9.29 32.46
C LEU A 414 -46.65 -9.34 33.86
N PRO A 415 -47.24 -10.47 34.26
CA PRO A 415 -47.75 -10.62 35.62
C PRO A 415 -46.64 -10.30 36.62
N GLU A 416 -46.92 -9.40 37.56
CA GLU A 416 -46.06 -9.22 38.74
C GLU A 416 -45.94 -10.57 39.43
N THR A 417 -44.72 -10.96 39.75
CA THR A 417 -44.33 -12.34 40.09
C THR A 417 -45.25 -12.98 41.15
N GLY A 418 -46.04 -13.96 40.71
CA GLY A 418 -46.59 -15.00 41.55
C GLY A 418 -46.18 -16.35 40.96
N SER A 419 -45.35 -17.09 41.69
CA SER A 419 -44.98 -18.47 41.40
C SER A 419 -46.19 -19.31 41.00
N VAL A 420 -46.24 -19.76 39.75
CA VAL A 420 -47.12 -20.86 39.33
C VAL A 420 -46.23 -21.97 38.77
N PRO A 421 -46.34 -23.22 39.25
CA PRO A 421 -45.54 -24.33 38.73
C PRO A 421 -45.82 -24.52 37.25
N ALA A 422 -44.78 -24.82 36.47
CA ALA A 422 -44.88 -25.13 35.06
C ALA A 422 -45.95 -26.22 34.81
N ALA A 423 -47.08 -25.82 34.20
CA ALA A 423 -48.01 -26.77 33.64
C ALA A 423 -47.30 -27.54 32.52
N LYS A 424 -47.28 -28.87 32.62
CA LYS A 424 -46.72 -29.75 31.59
C LYS A 424 -47.40 -29.48 30.24
N PRO A 425 -46.66 -29.40 29.13
CA PRO A 425 -47.28 -29.26 27.81
C PRO A 425 -48.16 -30.49 27.50
N PRO A 426 -49.30 -30.32 26.79
CA PRO A 426 -50.13 -31.44 26.39
C PRO A 426 -49.36 -32.38 25.45
N LYS A 427 -49.57 -33.69 25.64
CA LYS A 427 -48.96 -34.77 24.86
C LYS A 427 -49.21 -34.55 23.34
N PRO A 428 -48.19 -34.69 22.48
CA PRO A 428 -48.40 -34.66 21.04
C PRO A 428 -49.17 -35.92 20.62
N THR A 429 -50.30 -35.73 19.94
CA THR A 429 -51.01 -36.81 19.24
C THR A 429 -50.16 -37.28 18.06
N HIS A 430 -49.74 -38.54 18.15
CA HIS A 430 -49.01 -39.30 17.16
C HIS A 430 -49.84 -39.53 15.89
N ARG A 431 -49.25 -39.27 14.71
CA ARG A 431 -49.46 -39.93 13.40
C ARG A 431 -48.63 -39.14 12.36
N GLY A 432 -47.62 -39.66 11.68
CA GLY A 432 -47.01 -40.97 11.67
C GLY A 432 -45.93 -40.97 10.57
N HIS A 433 -44.73 -41.41 10.96
CA HIS A 433 -43.72 -42.13 10.17
C HIS A 433 -43.03 -41.37 9.00
N GLY A 434 -41.73 -41.52 8.75
CA GLY A 434 -40.85 -42.62 9.10
C GLY A 434 -39.44 -42.17 9.49
N HIS A 435 -38.93 -42.89 10.46
CA HIS A 435 -37.54 -42.95 10.88
C HIS A 435 -36.69 -43.64 9.79
N HIS A 436 -35.48 -43.14 9.58
CA HIS A 436 -34.30 -43.94 9.88
C HIS A 436 -33.14 -43.04 10.33
N ARG A 437 -33.01 -42.99 11.66
CA ARG A 437 -31.75 -43.06 12.39
C ARG A 437 -31.07 -44.40 12.00
N ASP A 438 -29.75 -44.53 11.85
CA ASP A 438 -28.78 -44.43 12.93
C ASP A 438 -27.33 -44.42 12.41
N ALA A 439 -26.48 -43.86 13.28
CA ALA A 439 -25.13 -44.32 13.60
C ALA A 439 -24.11 -44.53 12.47
N LYS A 440 -23.16 -43.59 12.41
CA LYS A 440 -21.70 -43.83 12.46
C LYS A 440 -21.06 -42.50 12.87
N GLY A 441 -20.50 -42.33 14.07
CA GLY A 441 -19.51 -43.22 14.65
C GLY A 441 -18.18 -42.96 13.95
N ALA A 442 -17.40 -42.04 14.53
CA ALA A 442 -15.95 -41.89 14.40
C ALA A 442 -15.29 -42.50 13.15
N LYS A 443 -14.91 -41.64 12.20
CA LYS A 443 -13.66 -41.66 11.40
C LYS A 443 -13.83 -40.77 10.17
N HIS A 444 -13.42 -39.50 10.28
CA HIS A 444 -12.79 -38.78 9.16
C HIS A 444 -12.06 -37.53 9.64
N PHE A 445 -11.11 -37.72 10.56
CA PHE A 445 -9.99 -36.80 10.72
C PHE A 445 -8.86 -37.34 9.84
N GLN A 446 -8.93 -37.05 8.53
CA GLN A 446 -7.79 -37.24 7.65
C GLN A 446 -7.78 -36.18 6.54
N LYS A 447 -6.85 -35.24 6.72
CA LYS A 447 -6.17 -34.43 5.71
C LYS A 447 -7.06 -33.68 4.72
N HIS A 448 -7.51 -32.49 5.14
CA HIS A 448 -7.45 -31.35 4.22
C HIS A 448 -5.98 -31.13 3.85
N LYS A 449 -5.56 -31.68 2.70
CA LYS A 449 -4.38 -31.20 1.99
C LYS A 449 -4.67 -29.75 1.62
N THR A 450 -4.17 -28.85 2.44
CA THR A 450 -3.72 -27.53 1.99
C THR A 450 -3.00 -27.71 0.65
N ASN A 451 -3.39 -26.97 -0.38
CA ASN A 451 -2.47 -26.61 -1.46
C ASN A 451 -1.36 -25.76 -0.83
N LYS A 452 -0.42 -26.42 -0.15
CA LYS A 452 0.92 -25.90 0.05
C LYS A 452 1.50 -25.85 -1.36
N VAL A 453 1.59 -24.65 -1.92
CA VAL A 453 2.66 -24.36 -2.87
C VAL A 453 3.93 -24.82 -2.16
N LYS A 454 4.58 -25.87 -2.67
CA LYS A 454 5.89 -26.27 -2.18
C LYS A 454 6.82 -25.09 -2.46
N VAL A 455 7.12 -24.32 -1.44
CA VAL A 455 8.31 -23.48 -1.43
C VAL A 455 9.46 -24.47 -1.33
N SER A 456 10.08 -24.79 -2.46
CA SER A 456 11.29 -25.60 -2.48
C SER A 456 12.35 -24.90 -1.63
N SER A 457 13.09 -25.68 -0.85
CA SER A 457 14.26 -25.15 -0.15
C SER A 457 15.28 -24.66 -1.17
N LEU A 458 16.14 -23.73 -0.76
CA LEU A 458 17.20 -23.17 -1.61
C LEU A 458 18.09 -24.27 -2.21
N GLU A 459 18.31 -25.35 -1.47
CA GLU A 459 19.08 -26.54 -1.89
C GLU A 459 18.37 -27.34 -3.00
N GLU A 460 17.04 -27.47 -2.96
CA GLU A 460 16.27 -28.14 -4.01
C GLU A 460 16.25 -27.35 -5.33
N LEU A 461 16.26 -26.00 -5.24
CA LEU A 461 16.35 -25.13 -6.42
C LEU A 461 17.76 -25.14 -7.02
N GLN A 462 18.80 -25.20 -6.19
CA GLN A 462 20.20 -25.33 -6.64
C GLN A 462 20.48 -26.71 -7.24
N ALA A 463 19.91 -27.78 -6.72
CA ALA A 463 20.02 -29.13 -7.30
C ALA A 463 19.33 -29.24 -8.67
N ARG A 464 18.15 -28.62 -8.82
CA ARG A 464 17.43 -28.56 -10.11
C ARG A 464 18.13 -27.70 -11.15
N ALA A 465 18.82 -26.64 -10.74
CA ALA A 465 19.65 -25.83 -11.64
C ALA A 465 20.87 -26.61 -12.13
N ARG A 466 21.48 -27.46 -11.28
CA ARG A 466 22.61 -28.32 -11.67
C ARG A 466 22.21 -29.43 -12.63
N GLN A 467 21.05 -30.06 -12.46
CA GLN A 467 20.54 -31.09 -13.38
C GLN A 467 20.15 -30.55 -14.77
N LYS A 468 19.77 -29.28 -14.90
CA LYS A 468 19.50 -28.66 -16.20
C LYS A 468 20.76 -28.27 -16.99
N MET A 469 21.89 -28.13 -16.31
CA MET A 469 23.18 -27.80 -16.94
C MET A 469 23.94 -29.04 -17.42
N THR A 470 23.51 -30.25 -17.04
CA THR A 470 24.17 -31.53 -17.41
C THR A 470 23.36 -32.35 -18.41
N GLY A 471 22.28 -31.80 -18.98
CA GLY A 471 21.38 -32.49 -19.92
C GLY A 471 21.45 -31.96 -21.37
N GLU A 472 22.44 -31.13 -21.70
CA GLU A 472 22.70 -30.64 -23.07
C GLU A 472 24.00 -31.21 -23.67
N GLU A 473 24.39 -32.42 -23.23
CA GLU A 473 25.34 -33.26 -23.95
C GLU A 473 24.74 -34.68 -24.10
N GLU A 474 23.84 -34.82 -25.07
CA GLU A 474 23.70 -36.00 -25.95
C GLU A 474 22.97 -35.62 -27.24
#